data_AF-A0A2U1AX00-F1
#
_entry.id   AF-A0A2U1AX00-F1
#
_cell.length_a   1.000
_cell.length_b   1.000
_cell.length_c   1.000
_cell.angle_alpha   90.00
_cell.angle_beta   90.00
_cell.angle_gamma   90.00
#
_symmetry.space_group_name_H-M   'P 1'
#
loop_
_entity.id
_entity.type
_entity.pdbx_description
1 polymer ?
#
loop_
_entity_poly.entity_id
_entity_poly.type
_entity_poly.pdbx_seq_one_letter_code
_entity_poly.pdbx_strand_id
1 'polypeptide(L)'
;MSLYNYLYYHYYLLFYKWRKDDIPEWNAVFALSIFLIANIFILAFLLGHRPGNNFDPKIVGGIFGFLIILLNYIIYIRNDNYKLVAKRFNQRTKTEEKAGIAIVILCTIEGFLLPFIFAYTHGFGLY
;
A
#
# COMPACT_ATOMS: atom_id res chain seq x y z
N MET A 1 18.12 -3.70 1.16
CA MET A 1 17.11 -2.88 1.87
C MET A 1 15.79 -3.04 1.12
N SER A 2 14.70 -3.48 1.75
CA SER A 2 13.46 -3.71 0.99
C SER A 2 12.76 -2.39 0.68
N LEU A 3 12.32 -2.23 -0.56
CA LEU A 3 11.49 -1.11 -1.02
C LEU A 3 10.24 -0.93 -0.12
N TYR A 4 9.68 -2.04 0.37
CA TYR A 4 8.52 -2.03 1.26
C TYR A 4 8.76 -1.33 2.60
N ASN A 5 9.92 -1.55 3.24
CA ASN A 5 10.26 -0.85 4.48
C ASN A 5 10.43 0.66 4.24
N TYR A 6 10.93 1.03 3.06
CA TYR A 6 11.09 2.42 2.66
C TYR A 6 9.72 3.10 2.44
N LEU A 7 8.82 2.45 1.72
CA LEU A 7 7.45 2.93 1.50
C LEU A 7 6.67 3.02 2.80
N TYR A 8 6.72 1.97 3.64
CA TYR A 8 6.09 1.95 4.95
C TYR A 8 6.50 3.15 5.81
N TYR A 9 7.81 3.42 5.91
CA TYR A 9 8.33 4.53 6.70
C TYR A 9 7.78 5.88 6.24
N HIS A 10 7.71 6.10 4.93
CA HIS A 10 7.25 7.39 4.40
C HIS A 10 5.74 7.54 4.52
N TYR A 11 4.95 6.46 4.38
CA TYR A 11 3.53 6.48 4.76
C TYR A 11 3.35 6.80 6.25
N TYR A 12 4.13 6.14 7.12
CA TYR A 12 4.12 6.42 8.56
C TYR A 12 4.42 7.88 8.86
N LEU A 13 5.47 8.46 8.27
CA LEU A 13 5.79 9.88 8.44
C LEU A 13 4.67 10.80 7.92
N LEU A 14 4.07 10.47 6.77
CA LEU A 14 3.00 11.26 6.19
C LEU A 14 1.80 11.31 7.14
N PHE A 15 1.36 10.16 7.65
CA PHE A 15 0.24 10.08 8.59
C PHE A 15 0.58 10.71 9.95
N TYR A 16 1.79 10.48 10.47
CA TYR A 16 2.27 11.10 11.70
C TYR A 16 2.27 12.64 11.64
N LYS A 17 2.56 13.21 10.47
CA LYS A 17 2.54 14.67 10.25
C LYS A 17 1.14 15.24 10.08
N TRP A 18 0.20 14.48 9.51
CA TRP A 18 -1.14 14.96 9.18
C TRP A 18 -2.11 14.98 10.37
N ARG A 19 -2.08 13.98 11.26
CA ARG A 19 -2.93 13.95 12.46
C ARG A 19 -2.20 13.31 13.63
N LYS A 20 -2.14 14.03 14.76
CA LYS A 20 -1.53 13.55 16.01
C LYS A 20 -2.41 12.59 16.80
N ASP A 21 -3.73 12.62 16.56
CA ASP A 21 -4.70 11.80 17.30
C ASP A 21 -4.99 10.44 16.63
N ASP A 22 -4.46 10.22 15.42
CA ASP A 22 -4.60 8.95 14.70
C ASP A 22 -3.50 7.95 15.12
N ILE A 23 -3.66 6.69 14.70
CA ILE A 23 -2.68 5.63 14.91
C ILE A 23 -1.85 5.46 13.60
N PRO A 24 -0.76 6.24 13.41
CA PRO A 24 -0.07 6.38 12.11
C PRO A 24 0.54 5.06 11.62
N GLU A 25 0.95 4.17 12.52
CA GLU A 25 1.47 2.85 12.18
C GLU A 25 0.40 1.98 11.50
N TRP A 26 -0.84 2.03 11.97
CA TRP A 26 -1.95 1.30 11.34
C TRP A 26 -2.31 1.90 10.00
N ASN A 27 -2.39 3.24 9.91
CA ASN A 27 -2.66 3.92 8.65
C ASN A 27 -1.59 3.61 7.58
N ALA A 28 -0.32 3.53 7.99
CA ALA A 28 0.78 3.13 7.10
C ALA A 28 0.65 1.68 6.64
N VAL A 29 0.27 0.75 7.53
CA VAL A 29 -0.02 -0.64 7.15
C VAL A 29 -1.17 -0.71 6.14
N PHE A 30 -2.26 0.02 6.36
CA PHE A 30 -3.40 0.04 5.45
C PHE A 30 -3.03 0.61 4.09
N ALA A 31 -2.36 1.77 4.04
CA ALA A 31 -1.93 2.40 2.79
C ALA A 31 -1.00 1.47 1.99
N LEU A 32 -0.01 0.87 2.65
CA LEU A 32 0.90 -0.08 2.01
C LEU A 32 0.17 -1.33 1.51
N SER A 33 -0.80 -1.83 2.27
CA SER A 33 -1.59 -3.00 1.88
C SER A 33 -2.47 -2.70 0.66
N ILE A 34 -3.13 -1.53 0.62
CA ILE A 34 -3.91 -1.09 -0.54
C ILE A 34 -3.02 -0.99 -1.79
N PHE A 35 -1.83 -0.38 -1.64
CA PHE A 35 -0.86 -0.28 -2.73
C PHE A 35 -0.45 -1.67 -3.26
N LEU A 36 -0.16 -2.62 -2.37
CA LEU A 36 0.19 -3.99 -2.74
C LEU A 36 -0.96 -4.71 -3.44
N ILE A 37 -2.17 -4.60 -2.90
CA ILE A 37 -3.38 -5.19 -3.46
C ILE A 37 -3.60 -4.65 -4.89
N ALA A 38 -3.56 -3.33 -5.07
CA ALA A 38 -3.72 -2.69 -6.37
C ALA A 38 -2.71 -3.21 -7.41
N ASN A 39 -1.43 -3.30 -7.03
CA ASN A 39 -0.38 -3.82 -7.90
C ASN A 39 -0.60 -5.30 -8.26
N ILE A 40 -0.99 -6.14 -7.30
CA ILE A 40 -1.29 -7.56 -7.56
C ILE A 40 -2.48 -7.70 -8.51
N PHE A 41 -3.54 -6.90 -8.33
CA PHE A 41 -4.69 -6.92 -9.23
C PHE A 41 -4.33 -6.50 -10.65
N ILE A 42 -3.56 -5.42 -10.81
CA ILE A 42 -3.07 -4.99 -12.13
C ILE A 42 -2.23 -6.10 -12.77
N LEU A 43 -1.29 -6.68 -12.02
CA LEU A 43 -0.41 -7.73 -12.53
C LEU A 43 -1.20 -8.98 -12.93
N ALA A 44 -2.13 -9.44 -12.10
CA ALA A 44 -3.00 -10.58 -12.41
C ALA A 44 -3.77 -10.32 -13.72
N PHE A 45 -4.33 -9.12 -13.88
CA PHE A 45 -5.02 -8.76 -15.11
C PHE A 45 -4.10 -8.75 -16.32
N LEU A 46 -2.90 -8.14 -16.22
CA LEU A 46 -1.91 -8.11 -17.32
C LEU A 46 -1.48 -9.51 -17.75
N LEU A 47 -1.44 -10.46 -16.81
CA LEU A 47 -1.18 -11.88 -17.07
C LEU A 47 -2.40 -12.62 -17.63
N GLY A 48 -3.46 -11.91 -18.04
CA GLY A 48 -4.69 -12.49 -18.58
C GLY A 48 -5.55 -13.22 -17.56
N HIS A 49 -5.21 -13.16 -16.26
CA HIS A 49 -6.05 -13.75 -15.22
C HIS A 49 -7.23 -12.83 -14.96
N ARG A 50 -8.31 -13.07 -15.70
CA ARG A 50 -9.62 -12.53 -15.36
C ARG A 50 -10.21 -13.40 -14.24
N PRO A 51 -10.87 -12.82 -13.24
CA PRO A 51 -11.60 -13.62 -12.26
C PRO A 51 -12.62 -14.47 -13.03
N GLY A 52 -12.35 -15.77 -13.13
CA GLY A 52 -13.23 -16.71 -13.82
C GLY A 52 -14.52 -16.90 -13.04
N ASN A 53 -15.60 -17.28 -13.73
CA ASN A 53 -16.95 -17.47 -13.17
C ASN A 53 -17.04 -18.42 -11.96
N ASN A 54 -15.97 -19.15 -11.62
CA ASN A 54 -15.97 -20.16 -10.57
C ASN A 54 -15.86 -19.57 -9.15
N PHE A 55 -15.40 -18.32 -8.99
CA PHE A 55 -15.29 -17.67 -7.68
C PHE A 55 -15.76 -16.22 -7.72
N ASP A 56 -16.54 -15.80 -6.72
CA ASP A 56 -16.97 -14.40 -6.59
C ASP A 56 -15.73 -13.51 -6.38
N PRO A 57 -15.45 -12.54 -7.27
CA PRO A 57 -14.30 -11.66 -7.17
C PRO A 57 -14.27 -10.85 -5.87
N LYS A 58 -15.43 -10.58 -5.25
CA LYS A 58 -15.52 -9.91 -3.95
C LYS A 58 -14.98 -10.78 -2.84
N ILE A 59 -15.28 -12.08 -2.85
CA ILE A 59 -14.80 -13.04 -1.86
C ILE A 59 -13.30 -13.24 -2.02
N VAL A 60 -12.83 -13.46 -3.26
CA VAL A 60 -11.41 -13.63 -3.55
C VAL A 60 -10.63 -12.38 -3.16
N GLY A 61 -11.07 -11.19 -3.60
CA GLY A 61 -10.43 -9.93 -3.24
C GLY A 61 -10.43 -9.66 -1.74
N GLY A 62 -11.52 -9.99 -1.04
CA GLY A 62 -11.63 -9.84 0.41
C GLY A 62 -10.66 -10.75 1.18
N ILE A 63 -10.58 -12.03 0.82
CA ILE A 63 -9.66 -12.99 1.47
C ILE A 63 -8.21 -12.60 1.21
N PHE A 64 -7.84 -12.34 -0.06
CA PHE A 64 -6.47 -11.93 -0.40
C PHE A 64 -6.10 -10.60 0.26
N GLY A 65 -7.01 -9.61 0.24
CA GLY A 65 -6.80 -8.33 0.90
C GLY A 65 -6.58 -8.47 2.39
N PHE A 66 -7.40 -9.29 3.06
CA PHE A 66 -7.25 -9.59 4.48
C PHE A 66 -5.90 -10.27 4.78
N LEU A 67 -5.48 -11.24 3.98
CA LEU A 67 -4.18 -11.91 4.15
C LEU A 67 -3.01 -10.93 4.01
N ILE A 68 -3.05 -10.01 3.04
CA ILE A 68 -2.00 -9.00 2.85
C ILE A 68 -1.94 -8.04 4.05
N ILE A 69 -3.09 -7.56 4.52
CA ILE A 69 -3.17 -6.71 5.71
C ILE A 69 -2.62 -7.46 6.93
N LEU A 70 -3.02 -8.72 7.14
CA LEU A 70 -2.56 -9.54 8.24
C LEU A 70 -1.03 -9.76 8.20
N LEU A 71 -0.47 -10.03 7.03
CA LEU A 71 0.98 -10.14 6.86
C LEU A 71 1.70 -8.84 7.20
N ASN A 72 1.23 -7.70 6.69
CA ASN A 72 1.81 -6.39 7.02
C ASN A 72 1.67 -6.07 8.51
N TYR A 73 0.55 -6.42 9.13
CA TYR A 73 0.35 -6.29 10.58
C TYR A 73 1.39 -7.10 11.36
N ILE A 74 1.61 -8.37 11.00
CA ILE A 74 2.62 -9.22 11.66
C ILE A 74 4.01 -8.63 11.49
N ILE A 75 4.34 -8.12 10.29
CA ILE A 75 5.66 -7.58 9.97
C ILE A 75 5.93 -6.28 10.73
N TYR A 76 4.99 -5.34 10.77
CA TYR A 76 5.25 -3.98 11.27
C TYR A 76 4.69 -3.71 12.68
N ILE A 77 3.55 -4.30 13.05
CA ILE A 77 2.83 -3.95 14.28
C ILE A 77 3.08 -4.96 15.41
N ARG A 78 2.95 -6.27 15.15
CA ARG A 78 2.92 -7.32 16.20
C ARG A 78 4.09 -7.26 17.20
N ASN A 79 5.27 -6.85 16.74
CA ASN A 79 6.50 -6.77 17.55
C ASN A 79 7.05 -5.35 17.68
N ASP A 80 6.21 -4.32 17.55
CA ASP A 80 6.66 -2.91 17.51
C ASP A 80 7.75 -2.62 16.46
N ASN A 81 7.84 -3.45 15.42
CA ASN A 81 8.87 -3.35 14.39
C ASN A 81 8.84 -2.00 13.67
N TYR A 82 7.68 -1.32 13.65
CA TYR A 82 7.57 0.05 13.18
C TYR A 82 8.53 1.03 13.88
N LYS A 83 8.82 0.83 15.17
CA LYS A 83 9.80 1.65 15.92
C LYS A 83 11.22 1.43 15.39
N LEU A 84 11.57 0.19 15.05
CA LEU A 84 12.86 -0.15 14.45
C LEU A 84 13.00 0.48 13.05
N VAL A 85 11.93 0.42 12.26
CA VAL A 85 11.90 1.07 10.94
C VAL A 85 12.04 2.59 11.12
N ALA A 86 11.25 3.21 11.98
CA ALA A 86 11.31 4.65 12.24
C ALA A 86 12.71 5.09 12.71
N LYS A 87 13.29 4.40 13.69
CA LYS A 87 14.64 4.71 14.21
C LYS A 87 15.70 4.63 13.11
N ARG A 88 15.59 3.65 12.21
CA ARG A 88 16.54 3.44 11.11
C ARG A 88 16.49 4.54 10.06
N PHE A 89 15.34 5.18 9.87
CA PHE A 89 15.15 6.22 8.85
C PHE A 89 15.14 7.66 9.41
N ASN A 90 15.08 7.85 10.72
CA ASN A 90 15.13 9.16 11.39
C ASN A 90 16.51 9.85 11.27
N GLN A 91 17.55 9.14 10.83
CA GLN A 91 18.90 9.69 10.64
C GLN A 91 19.13 10.34 9.26
N ARG A 92 18.09 10.44 8.41
CA ARG A 92 18.21 10.95 7.05
C ARG A 92 18.15 12.47 6.97
N THR A 93 18.76 13.02 5.92
CA THR A 93 18.80 14.47 5.66
C THR A 93 17.44 14.99 5.17
N LYS A 94 17.14 16.28 5.39
CA LYS A 94 15.90 16.93 4.93
C LYS A 94 15.68 16.81 3.41
N THR A 95 16.75 16.69 2.63
CA THR A 95 16.70 16.52 1.17
C THR A 95 16.21 15.12 0.79
N GLU A 96 16.71 14.07 1.46
CA GLU A 96 16.25 12.69 1.25
C GLU A 96 14.80 12.50 1.69
N GLU A 97 14.37 13.23 2.72
CA GLU A 97 12.99 13.23 3.21
C GLU A 97 12.02 13.79 2.16
N LYS A 98 12.37 14.92 1.50
CA LYS A 98 11.56 15.49 0.41
C LYS A 98 11.45 14.54 -0.79
N ALA A 99 12.56 13.92 -1.18
CA ALA A 99 12.58 12.94 -2.24
C ALA A 99 11.69 11.73 -1.91
N GLY A 100 11.72 11.25 -0.66
CA GLY A 100 10.89 10.12 -0.24
C GLY A 100 9.39 10.42 -0.16
N ILE A 101 9.02 11.65 0.21
CA ILE A 101 7.62 12.10 0.11
C ILE A 101 7.18 12.11 -1.36
N ALA A 102 8.00 12.63 -2.27
CA ALA A 102 7.69 12.61 -3.70
C ALA A 102 7.51 11.17 -4.22
N ILE A 103 8.37 10.24 -3.81
CA ILE A 103 8.24 8.81 -4.17
C ILE A 103 6.93 8.23 -3.64
N VAL A 104 6.55 8.51 -2.39
CA VAL A 104 5.27 8.03 -1.85
C VAL A 104 4.08 8.62 -2.59
N ILE A 105 4.11 9.90 -2.95
CA ILE A 105 3.06 10.52 -3.75
C ILE A 105 2.97 9.83 -5.11
N LEU A 106 4.10 9.59 -5.78
CA LEU A 106 4.13 8.87 -7.06
C LEU A 106 3.60 7.45 -6.92
N CYS A 107 4.00 6.69 -5.91
CA CYS A 107 3.48 5.35 -5.66
C CYS A 107 2.00 5.35 -5.27
N THR A 108 1.51 6.39 -4.58
CA THR A 108 0.09 6.55 -4.26
C THR A 108 -0.69 6.83 -5.54
N ILE A 109 -0.20 7.74 -6.38
CA ILE A 109 -0.80 8.03 -7.69
C ILE A 109 -0.79 6.76 -8.54
N GLU A 110 0.32 6.03 -8.61
CA GLU A 110 0.40 4.75 -9.31
C GLU A 110 -0.65 3.74 -8.77
N GLY A 111 -0.70 3.56 -7.45
CA GLY A 111 -1.60 2.60 -6.81
C GLY A 111 -3.08 2.95 -6.89
N PHE A 112 -3.46 4.20 -7.17
CA PHE A 112 -4.87 4.63 -7.28
C PHE A 112 -5.27 4.99 -8.71
N LEU A 113 -4.43 5.71 -9.43
CA LEU A 113 -4.70 6.23 -10.77
C LEU A 113 -4.58 5.12 -11.83
N LEU A 114 -3.61 4.21 -11.71
CA LEU A 114 -3.49 3.11 -12.67
C LEU A 114 -4.71 2.17 -12.60
N PRO A 115 -5.14 1.65 -11.43
CA PRO A 115 -6.35 0.83 -11.38
C PRO A 115 -7.58 1.58 -11.90
N PHE A 116 -7.68 2.88 -11.69
CA PHE A 116 -8.81 3.70 -12.14
C PHE A 116 -8.84 3.86 -13.66
N ILE A 117 -7.73 4.28 -14.28
CA ILE A 117 -7.59 4.36 -15.75
C ILE A 117 -7.82 2.97 -16.36
N PHE A 118 -7.31 1.94 -15.70
CA PHE A 118 -7.46 0.57 -16.14
C PHE A 118 -8.92 0.10 -16.13
N ALA A 119 -9.64 0.33 -15.03
CA ALA A 119 -11.07 0.04 -14.90
C ALA A 119 -11.90 0.81 -15.94
N TYR A 120 -11.58 2.08 -16.16
CA TYR A 120 -12.25 2.93 -17.15
C TYR A 120 -12.06 2.43 -18.59
N THR A 121 -10.84 2.06 -18.97
CA THR A 121 -10.52 1.63 -20.35
C THR A 121 -11.03 0.22 -20.68
N HIS A 122 -11.11 -0.67 -19.69
CA HIS A 122 -11.52 -2.07 -19.88
C HIS A 122 -13.00 -2.34 -19.54
N GLY A 123 -13.79 -1.29 -19.30
CA GLY A 123 -15.23 -1.43 -19.21
C GLY A 123 -15.72 -2.11 -17.93
N PHE A 124 -15.05 -1.89 -16.79
CA PHE A 124 -15.75 -1.96 -15.50
C PHE A 124 -16.71 -0.77 -15.41
N GLY A 125 -17.72 -0.77 -16.29
CA GLY A 125 -18.84 0.12 -16.20
C GLY A 125 -19.53 -0.12 -14.86
N LEU A 126 -19.73 0.96 -14.12
CA LEU A 126 -20.73 1.05 -13.07
C LEU A 126 -22.09 0.71 -13.69
N TYR A 127 -22.43 -0.57 -13.76
CA TYR A 127 -23.76 -1.10 -14.06
C TYR A 127 -24.02 -2.28 -13.12
#